data_AF-A0A5D0XL93-F1
#
_entry.id   AF-A0A5D0XL93-F1
#
_cell.length_a   1.000
_cell.length_b   1.000
_cell.length_c   1.000
_cell.angle_alpha   90.00
_cell.angle_beta   90.00
_cell.angle_gamma   90.00
#
_symmetry.space_group_name_H-M   'P 1'
#
loop_
_entity.id
_entity.type
_entity.pdbx_description
1 polymer ?
#
loop_
_entity_poly.entity_id
_entity_poly.type
_entity_poly.pdbx_seq_one_letter_code
_entity_poly.pdbx_strand_id
1 'polypeptide(L)'
;MKAAFWRFAHAHYHNKSLSKLADLAALIWGLFFVLVYGAALLSGWWPTMSEALAGISLIGVPLTFGIAHRRIRLEASKGPFALYRKRVEANR
;
A
#
# COMPACT_ATOMS: atom_id res chain seq x y z
N MET A 1 -8.47 -9.91 10.64
CA MET A 1 -7.92 -8.70 9.95
C MET A 1 -8.56 -8.42 8.59
N LYS A 2 -8.74 -9.40 7.69
CA LYS A 2 -9.38 -9.18 6.37
C LYS A 2 -10.77 -8.52 6.42
N ALA A 3 -11.62 -8.92 7.37
CA ALA A 3 -12.96 -8.36 7.56
C ALA A 3 -12.97 -6.85 7.85
N ALA A 4 -12.11 -6.40 8.76
CA ALA A 4 -11.96 -5.00 9.15
C ALA A 4 -11.44 -4.15 7.99
N PHE A 5 -10.45 -4.67 7.24
CA PHE A 5 -9.93 -4.02 6.04
C PHE A 5 -11.03 -3.78 4.98
N TRP A 6 -11.80 -4.81 4.63
CA TRP A 6 -12.86 -4.67 3.63
C TRP A 6 -14.06 -3.84 4.11
N ARG A 7 -14.35 -3.84 5.42
CA ARG A 7 -15.30 -2.89 6.02
C ARG A 7 -14.86 -1.45 5.83
N PHE A 8 -13.60 -1.14 6.14
CA PHE A 8 -13.04 0.19 5.93
C PHE A 8 -13.01 0.56 4.44
N ALA A 9 -12.56 -0.36 3.59
CA ALA A 9 -12.48 -0.15 2.15
C ALA A 9 -13.85 0.19 1.54
N HIS A 10 -14.89 -0.55 1.90
CA HIS A 10 -16.25 -0.26 1.46
C HIS A 10 -16.73 1.10 1.99
N ALA A 11 -16.60 1.36 3.29
CA ALA A 11 -17.09 2.60 3.90
C ALA A 11 -16.44 3.86 3.29
N HIS A 12 -15.15 3.80 2.97
CA HIS A 12 -14.41 4.97 2.53
C HIS A 12 -14.32 5.13 1.01
N TYR A 13 -14.34 4.04 0.23
CA TYR A 13 -14.05 4.06 -1.20
C TYR A 13 -15.20 3.62 -2.11
N HIS A 14 -16.36 3.20 -1.58
CA HIS A 14 -17.49 2.76 -2.41
C HIS A 14 -17.96 3.82 -3.41
N ASN A 15 -17.94 5.09 -3.02
CA ASN A 15 -18.38 6.21 -3.86
C ASN A 15 -17.23 7.07 -4.42
N LYS A 16 -15.96 6.66 -4.24
CA LYS A 16 -14.79 7.45 -4.66
C LYS A 16 -14.11 6.82 -5.86
N SER A 17 -13.72 7.65 -6.83
CA SER A 17 -12.80 7.22 -7.88
C SER A 17 -11.40 7.03 -7.30
N LEU A 18 -10.87 5.81 -7.44
CA LEU A 18 -9.53 5.46 -6.96
C LEU A 18 -8.49 5.76 -8.03
N SER A 19 -7.63 6.73 -7.78
CA SER A 19 -6.68 7.25 -8.78
C SER A 19 -5.52 6.28 -9.05
N LYS A 20 -5.19 6.08 -10.33
CA LYS A 20 -3.99 5.33 -10.73
C LYS A 20 -2.69 6.04 -10.37
N LEU A 21 -2.73 7.37 -10.14
CA LEU A 21 -1.55 8.16 -9.77
C LEU A 21 -1.02 7.79 -8.39
N ALA A 22 -1.89 7.40 -7.45
CA ALA A 22 -1.46 6.96 -6.12
C ALA A 22 -0.64 5.67 -6.20
N ASP A 23 -1.02 4.74 -7.09
CA ASP A 23 -0.26 3.50 -7.31
C ASP A 23 1.12 3.81 -7.93
N LEU A 24 1.17 4.73 -8.90
CA LEU A 24 2.42 5.15 -9.53
C LEU A 24 3.34 5.87 -8.55
N ALA A 25 2.80 6.77 -7.72
CA ALA A 25 3.55 7.47 -6.69
C ALA A 25 4.15 6.50 -5.67
N ALA A 26 3.39 5.50 -5.22
CA ALA A 26 3.89 4.47 -4.31
C ALA A 26 5.02 3.63 -4.94
N LEU A 27 4.92 3.30 -6.23
CA LEU A 27 5.99 2.60 -6.95
C LEU A 27 7.26 3.44 -7.08
N ILE A 28 7.12 4.71 -7.48
CA ILE A 28 8.26 5.64 -7.61
C ILE A 28 8.91 5.85 -6.24
N TRP A 29 8.11 6.03 -5.18
CA TRP A 29 8.61 6.16 -3.82
C TRP A 29 9.45 4.95 -3.39
N GLY A 30 8.90 3.74 -3.56
CA GLY A 30 9.62 2.52 -3.23
C GLY A 30 10.92 2.38 -4.04
N LEU A 31 10.86 2.61 -5.34
CA LEU A 31 12.02 2.49 -6.22
C LEU A 31 13.12 3.49 -5.85
N PHE A 32 12.76 4.75 -5.59
CA PHE A 32 13.69 5.78 -5.17
C PHE A 32 14.47 5.36 -3.92
N PHE A 33 13.77 4.92 -2.88
CA PHE A 33 14.42 4.53 -1.63
C PHE A 33 15.25 3.25 -1.77
N VAL A 34 14.80 2.28 -2.56
CA VAL A 34 15.60 1.08 -2.86
C VAL A 34 16.91 1.46 -3.54
N LEU A 35 16.88 2.39 -4.50
CA LEU A 35 18.10 2.85 -5.18
C LEU A 35 19.02 3.61 -4.22
N VAL A 36 18.48 4.53 -3.42
CA VAL A 36 19.27 5.34 -2.47
C VAL A 36 19.91 4.46 -1.39
N TYR A 37 19.12 3.63 -0.71
CA TYR A 37 19.64 2.74 0.35
C TYR A 37 20.54 1.66 -0.22
N GLY A 38 20.20 1.11 -1.40
CA GLY A 38 21.04 0.14 -2.11
C GLY A 38 22.41 0.72 -2.46
N ALA A 39 22.46 1.94 -3.01
CA ALA A 39 23.72 2.61 -3.32
C ALA A 39 24.54 2.91 -2.05
N ALA A 40 23.89 3.35 -0.97
CA ALA A 40 24.56 3.61 0.30
C ALA A 40 25.20 2.34 0.87
N LEU A 41 24.48 1.21 0.88
CA LEU A 41 25.02 -0.09 1.30
C LEU A 41 26.21 -0.51 0.43
N LEU A 42 26.13 -0.32 -0.89
CA LEU A 42 27.24 -0.61 -1.82
C LEU A 42 28.47 0.29 -1.60
N SER A 43 28.27 1.51 -1.09
CA SER A 43 29.36 2.41 -0.70
C SER A 43 29.98 2.11 0.67
N GLY A 44 29.55 1.02 1.34
CA GLY A 44 30.08 0.60 2.63
C GLY A 44 29.40 1.24 3.84
N TRP A 45 28.25 1.90 3.65
CA TRP A 45 27.43 2.33 4.78
C TRP A 45 26.75 1.12 5.43
N TRP A 46 26.89 0.99 6.75
CA TRP A 46 26.24 -0.05 7.54
C TRP A 46 25.29 0.61 8.54
N PRO A 47 23.97 0.57 8.28
CA PRO A 47 23.01 1.20 9.18
C PRO A 47 23.00 0.50 10.54
N THR A 48 22.89 1.31 11.59
CA THR A 48 22.54 0.84 12.93
C THR A 48 21.14 0.22 12.92
N MET A 49 20.82 -0.59 13.94
CA MET A 49 19.50 -1.21 14.06
C MET A 49 18.36 -0.15 14.04
N SER A 50 18.55 1.00 14.70
CA SER A 50 17.58 2.10 14.70
C SER A 50 17.39 2.73 13.32
N GLU A 51 18.47 2.93 12.57
CA GLU A 51 18.40 3.49 11.20
C GLU A 51 17.73 2.51 10.24
N ALA A 52 18.03 1.21 10.38
CA ALA A 52 17.37 0.16 9.62
C ALA A 52 15.86 0.13 9.89
N LEU A 53 15.44 0.18 11.16
CA LEU A 53 14.02 0.23 11.53
C LEU A 53 13.32 1.50 11.03
N ALA A 54 13.99 2.65 11.12
CA ALA A 54 13.48 3.91 10.60
C ALA A 54 13.31 3.84 9.07
N GLY A 55 14.31 3.33 8.35
CA GLY A 55 14.26 3.12 6.90
C GLY A 55 13.15 2.16 6.49
N ILE A 56 13.04 1.00 7.15
CA ILE A 56 11.98 0.02 6.90
C ILE A 56 10.60 0.64 7.14
N SER A 57 10.43 1.44 8.19
CA SER A 57 9.15 2.10 8.49
C SER A 57 8.82 3.17 7.44
N LEU A 58 9.81 4.00 7.07
CA LEU A 58 9.68 5.07 6.08
C LEU A 58 9.33 4.54 4.68
N ILE A 59 9.82 3.35 4.33
CA ILE A 59 9.58 2.73 3.02
C ILE A 59 8.35 1.82 3.09
N GLY A 60 8.28 0.99 4.11
CA GLY A 60 7.28 -0.07 4.27
C GLY A 60 5.88 0.46 4.56
N VAL A 61 5.74 1.52 5.35
CA VAL A 61 4.42 2.10 5.65
C VAL A 61 3.79 2.68 4.37
N PRO A 62 4.43 3.59 3.62
CA PRO A 62 3.85 4.09 2.36
C PRO A 62 3.60 3.00 1.32
N LEU A 63 4.50 2.01 1.20
CA LEU A 63 4.30 0.91 0.27
C LEU A 63 3.11 0.03 0.64
N THR A 64 2.93 -0.31 1.92
CA THR A 64 1.78 -1.09 2.37
C THR A 64 0.47 -0.34 2.12
N PHE A 65 0.44 0.98 2.33
CA PHE A 65 -0.69 1.82 1.95
C PHE A 65 -0.95 1.81 0.43
N GLY A 66 0.09 1.95 -0.40
CA GLY A 66 -0.04 1.89 -1.86
C GLY A 66 -0.55 0.54 -2.37
N ILE A 67 -0.05 -0.57 -1.80
CA ILE A 67 -0.52 -1.92 -2.13
C ILE A 67 -1.98 -2.11 -1.71
N ALA A 68 -2.35 -1.64 -0.51
CA ALA A 68 -3.73 -1.66 -0.04
C ALA A 68 -4.66 -0.86 -0.97
N HIS A 69 -4.26 0.36 -1.34
CA HIS A 69 -4.99 1.20 -2.28
C HIS A 69 -5.19 0.49 -3.63
N ARG A 70 -4.12 -0.07 -4.21
CA ARG A 70 -4.18 -0.84 -5.45
C ARG A 70 -5.15 -2.02 -5.35
N ARG A 71 -5.14 -2.77 -4.24
CA ARG A 71 -6.07 -3.88 -4.01
C ARG A 71 -7.53 -3.42 -4.00
N ILE A 72 -7.82 -2.31 -3.32
CA ILE A 72 -9.17 -1.73 -3.28
C ILE A 72 -9.59 -1.28 -4.68
N ARG A 73 -8.70 -0.61 -5.43
CA ARG A 73 -8.97 -0.15 -6.80
C ARG A 73 -9.28 -1.29 -7.76
N LEU A 74 -8.46 -2.34 -7.76
CA LEU A 74 -8.67 -3.51 -8.60
C LEU A 74 -10.00 -4.21 -8.27
N GLU A 75 -10.36 -4.26 -6.99
CA GLU A 75 -11.64 -4.84 -6.58
C GLU A 75 -12.82 -3.95 -7.00
N ALA A 76 -12.74 -2.64 -6.74
CA ALA A 76 -13.77 -1.68 -7.12
C ALA A 76 -14.02 -1.65 -8.64
N SER A 77 -12.99 -1.90 -9.46
CA SER A 77 -13.15 -1.97 -10.91
C SER A 77 -13.97 -3.18 -11.41
N LYS A 78 -14.29 -4.16 -10.55
CA LYS A 78 -15.10 -5.33 -10.93
C LYS A 78 -16.61 -5.03 -10.99
N GLY A 79 -17.04 -3.84 -10.58
CA GLY A 79 -18.42 -3.38 -10.70
C GLY A 79 -18.95 -2.66 -9.45
N PRO A 80 -20.15 -2.06 -9.54
CA PRO A 80 -20.68 -1.12 -8.54
C PRO A 80 -20.82 -1.73 -7.13
N PHE A 81 -21.07 -3.04 -7.03
CA PHE A 81 -21.24 -3.73 -5.74
C PHE A 81 -20.06 -4.64 -5.36
N ALA A 82 -18.91 -4.54 -6.04
CA ALA A 82 -17.78 -5.44 -5.81
C ALA A 82 -17.21 -5.30 -4.39
N LEU A 83 -17.02 -4.07 -3.91
CA LEU A 83 -16.55 -3.82 -2.54
C LEU A 83 -17.56 -4.29 -1.48
N TYR A 84 -18.86 -4.14 -1.75
CA TYR A 84 -19.93 -4.62 -0.86
C TYR A 84 -19.89 -6.14 -0.74
N ARG A 85 -19.80 -6.83 -1.88
CA ARG A 85 -19.67 -8.29 -1.94
C ARG A 85 -18.46 -8.79 -1.18
N LYS A 86 -17.30 -8.15 -1.36
CA LYS A 86 -16.08 -8.49 -0.60
C LYS A 86 -16.21 -8.26 0.89
N ARG A 87 -16.90 -7.20 1.30
CA ARG A 87 -17.21 -6.97 2.72
C ARG A 87 -18.07 -8.12 3.27
N VAL A 88 -19.13 -8.54 2.58
CA VAL A 88 -20.03 -9.61 3.03
C VAL A 88 -19.28 -10.94 3.08
N GLU A 89 -18.55 -11.30 2.02
CA GLU A 89 -17.70 -12.50 1.97
C GLU A 89 -16.68 -12.56 3.11
N ALA A 90 -16.07 -11.43 3.48
CA ALA A 90 -15.05 -11.39 4.51
C ALA A 90 -15.60 -11.45 5.94
N ASN A 91 -16.92 -11.27 6.15
CA ASN A 91 -17.58 -11.40 7.45
C ASN A 91 -18.29 -12.75 7.64
N ARG A 92 -18.31 -13.60 6.60
CA ARG A 92 -18.78 -14.98 6.67
C ARG A 92 -17.64 -15.90 7.08
#